data_AF-A0A528FYU2-F1
#
_entry.id   AF-A0A528FYU2-F1
#
_cell.length_a   1.000
_cell.length_b   1.000
_cell.length_c   1.000
_cell.angle_alpha   90.00
_cell.angle_beta   90.00
_cell.angle_gamma   90.00
#
_symmetry.space_group_name_H-M   'P 1'
#
loop_
_entity.id
_entity.type
_entity.pdbx_description
1 polymer ?
#
loop_
_entity_poly.entity_id
_entity_poly.type
_entity_poly.pdbx_seq_one_letter_code
_entity_poly.pdbx_strand_id
1 'polypeptide(L)'
;VLADLFGEVVGVDVSESMLSVAQVPRNVRLRLVDITTEPLPEKFHVITAFRFFLNAEDHLRREALQSMREHLDENGMLVCNIHMNATSPIGIA
;
A
#
# COMPACT_ATOMS: atom_id res chain seq x y z
N VAL A 1 -9.53 1.92 -12.29
CA VAL A 1 -8.46 1.81 -13.31
C VAL A 1 -7.55 0.60 -13.08
N LEU A 2 -6.88 0.42 -11.93
CA LEU A 2 -6.15 -0.83 -11.61
C LEU A 2 -7.05 -1.89 -10.97
N ALA A 3 -7.90 -1.48 -10.03
CA ALA A 3 -8.80 -2.40 -9.33
C ALA A 3 -9.71 -3.19 -10.29
N ASP A 4 -10.11 -2.60 -11.41
CA ASP A 4 -11.00 -3.24 -12.39
C ASP A 4 -10.34 -4.43 -13.13
N LEU A 5 -9.02 -4.58 -13.03
CA LEU A 5 -8.26 -5.71 -13.61
C LEU A 5 -8.20 -6.93 -12.68
N PHE A 6 -8.65 -6.79 -11.43
CA PHE A 6 -8.60 -7.84 -10.42
C PHE A 6 -10.00 -8.21 -9.95
N GLY A 7 -10.25 -9.51 -9.74
CA GLY A 7 -11.55 -9.97 -9.24
C GLY A 7 -11.86 -9.48 -7.82
N GLU A 8 -10.83 -9.35 -6.99
CA GLU A 8 -10.93 -8.89 -5.62
C GLU A 8 -9.75 -7.98 -5.28
N VAL A 9 -10.02 -6.90 -4.55
CA VAL A 9 -9.01 -5.94 -4.11
C VAL A 9 -9.25 -5.59 -2.66
N VAL A 10 -8.19 -5.59 -1.86
CA VAL A 10 -8.20 -5.12 -0.48
C VAL A 10 -7.34 -3.86 -0.38
N GLY A 11 -7.93 -2.77 0.08
CA GLY A 11 -7.22 -1.54 0.43
C GLY A 11 -7.07 -1.44 1.94
N VAL A 12 -5.87 -1.13 2.42
CA VAL A 12 -5.57 -0.96 3.83
C VAL A 12 -5.09 0.46 4.11
N ASP A 13 -5.56 1.03 5.21
CA ASP A 13 -5.08 2.31 5.74
C ASP A 13 -5.28 2.33 7.26
N VAL A 14 -4.44 3.07 7.99
CA VAL A 14 -4.56 3.27 9.44
C VAL A 14 -5.45 4.47 9.79
N SER A 15 -5.80 5.29 8.79
CA SER A 15 -6.60 6.49 8.96
C SER A 15 -8.08 6.22 8.68
N GLU A 16 -8.86 6.10 9.76
CA GLU A 16 -10.33 5.99 9.68
C GLU A 16 -10.93 7.15 8.87
N SER A 17 -10.43 8.37 9.10
CA SER A 17 -10.89 9.56 8.38
C SER A 17 -10.70 9.46 6.86
N MET A 18 -9.58 8.90 6.39
CA MET A 18 -9.34 8.73 4.96
C MET A 18 -10.23 7.64 4.36
N LEU A 19 -10.42 6.53 5.09
CA LEU A 19 -11.31 5.46 4.66
C LEU A 19 -12.78 5.91 4.60
N SER A 20 -13.21 6.77 5.52
CA SER A 20 -14.60 7.26 5.59
C SER A 20 -15.04 8.06 4.35
N VAL A 21 -14.08 8.69 3.66
CA VAL A 21 -14.34 9.51 2.47
C VAL A 21 -13.91 8.83 1.17
N ALA A 22 -13.31 7.65 1.24
CA ALA A 22 -12.79 6.95 0.08
C ALA A 22 -13.93 6.43 -0.81
N GLN A 23 -13.88 6.79 -2.10
CA GLN A 23 -14.77 6.24 -3.11
C GLN A 23 -14.05 5.12 -3.87
N VAL A 24 -14.55 3.90 -3.76
CA VAL A 24 -13.92 2.72 -4.36
C VAL A 24 -14.90 1.92 -5.24
N PRO A 25 -14.39 1.22 -6.27
CA PRO A 25 -15.18 0.27 -7.04
C PRO A 25 -15.77 -0.88 -6.18
N ARG A 26 -16.80 -1.55 -6.70
CA ARG A 26 -17.55 -2.60 -5.97
C ARG A 26 -16.71 -3.81 -5.55
N ASN A 27 -15.64 -4.10 -6.26
CA ASN A 27 -14.75 -5.22 -5.98
C ASN A 27 -13.65 -4.87 -4.95
N VAL A 28 -13.64 -3.64 -4.43
CA VAL A 28 -12.69 -3.18 -3.43
C VAL A 28 -13.31 -3.26 -2.04
N ARG A 29 -12.59 -3.87 -1.10
CA ARG A 29 -12.90 -3.80 0.33
C ARG A 29 -11.82 -3.01 1.04
N LEU A 30 -12.22 -2.00 1.81
CA LEU A 30 -11.32 -1.22 2.64
C LEU A 30 -11.24 -1.81 4.05
N ARG A 31 -10.05 -1.83 4.64
CA ARG A 31 -9.81 -2.25 6.02
C ARG A 31 -9.02 -1.18 6.76
N LEU A 32 -9.55 -0.79 7.92
CA LEU A 32 -8.84 0.02 8.90
C LEU A 32 -7.90 -0.89 9.68
N VAL A 33 -6.62 -0.93 9.31
CA VAL A 33 -5.66 -1.87 9.87
C VAL A 33 -4.24 -1.38 9.69
N ASP A 34 -3.42 -1.59 10.71
CA ASP A 34 -1.96 -1.49 10.60
C ASP A 34 -1.37 -2.87 10.32
N ILE A 35 -1.03 -3.10 9.04
CA ILE A 35 -0.48 -4.37 8.58
C ILE A 35 0.88 -4.72 9.20
N THR A 36 1.57 -3.76 9.83
CA THR A 36 2.85 -4.01 10.50
C THR A 36 2.67 -4.68 11.86
N THR A 37 1.49 -4.53 12.47
CA THR A 37 1.15 -5.10 13.78
C THR A 37 0.08 -6.18 13.71
N GLU A 38 -0.82 -6.10 12.73
CA GLU A 38 -1.95 -7.01 12.58
C GLU A 38 -1.95 -7.62 11.18
N PRO A 39 -1.56 -8.90 11.03
CA PRO A 39 -1.53 -9.55 9.73
C PRO A 39 -2.94 -9.79 9.19
N LEU A 40 -3.08 -9.69 7.88
CA LEU A 40 -4.28 -10.08 7.17
C LEU A 40 -4.32 -11.62 7.00
N PRO A 41 -5.51 -12.23 7.01
CA PRO A 41 -5.65 -13.66 6.76
C PRO A 41 -5.39 -14.05 5.30
N GLU A 42 -5.44 -13.09 4.37
CA GLU A 42 -5.26 -13.32 2.93
C GLU A 42 -3.81 -13.20 2.46
N LYS A 43 -3.48 -13.93 1.40
CA LYS A 43 -2.29 -13.68 0.58
C LYS A 43 -2.70 -13.02 -0.74
N PHE A 44 -1.77 -12.30 -1.35
CA PHE A 44 -2.01 -11.52 -2.55
C PHE A 44 -1.01 -11.86 -3.65
N HIS A 45 -1.53 -12.03 -4.86
CA HIS A 45 -0.74 -12.14 -6.09
C HIS A 45 -0.04 -10.82 -6.44
N VAL A 46 -0.64 -9.68 -6.07
CA VAL A 46 -0.10 -8.35 -6.34
C VAL A 46 -0.36 -7.46 -5.15
N ILE A 47 0.68 -6.81 -4.64
CA ILE A 47 0.59 -5.74 -3.65
C ILE A 47 1.04 -4.44 -4.31
N THR A 48 0.26 -3.38 -4.13
CA THR A 48 0.63 -2.04 -4.60
C THR A 48 0.82 -1.09 -3.42
N ALA A 49 1.93 -0.34 -3.39
CA ALA A 49 2.20 0.66 -2.36
C ALA A 49 2.72 1.94 -3.01
N PHE A 50 1.80 2.87 -3.30
CA PHE A 50 2.12 4.14 -3.94
C PHE A 50 2.23 5.28 -2.93
N ARG A 51 3.31 6.05 -3.05
CA ARG A 51 3.79 7.19 -2.22
C ARG A 51 4.06 6.86 -0.75
N PHE A 52 3.71 5.67 -0.29
CA PHE A 52 4.02 5.19 1.06
C PHE A 52 5.52 5.29 1.39
N PHE A 53 6.38 4.64 0.60
CA PHE A 53 7.83 4.57 0.89
C PHE A 53 8.59 5.89 0.76
N LEU A 54 7.98 6.90 0.13
CA LEU A 54 8.56 8.25 0.06
C LEU A 54 8.28 9.07 1.32
N ASN A 55 7.20 8.74 2.05
CA ASN A 55 6.73 9.49 3.21
C ASN A 55 6.97 8.75 4.53
N ALA A 56 7.23 7.44 4.48
CA ALA A 56 7.44 6.62 5.66
C ALA A 56 8.88 6.71 6.19
N GLU A 57 9.04 6.71 7.51
CA GLU A 57 10.32 6.64 8.19
C GLU A 57 11.02 5.28 7.98
N ASP A 58 12.34 5.22 8.17
CA ASP A 58 13.17 4.02 7.94
C ASP A 58 12.63 2.76 8.62
N HIS A 59 12.18 2.86 9.87
CA HIS A 59 11.65 1.72 10.61
C HIS A 59 10.36 1.21 9.99
N LEU A 60 9.39 2.11 9.76
CA LEU A 60 8.09 1.82 9.18
C LEU A 60 8.22 1.25 7.76
N ARG A 61 9.20 1.72 6.97
CA ARG A 61 9.48 1.17 5.64
C ARG A 61 9.89 -0.30 5.71
N ARG A 62 10.73 -0.68 6.68
CA ARG A 62 11.20 -2.05 6.84
C ARG A 62 10.09 -2.97 7.33
N GLU A 63 9.34 -2.51 8.33
CA GLU A 63 8.21 -3.26 8.90
C GLU A 63 7.12 -3.50 7.85
N ALA A 64 6.77 -2.45 7.08
CA ALA A 64 5.81 -2.56 5.99
C ALA A 64 6.30 -3.50 4.88
N LEU A 65 7.57 -3.44 4.48
CA LEU A 65 8.13 -4.37 3.49
C LEU A 65 8.10 -5.82 3.97
N GLN A 66 8.44 -6.05 5.24
CA GLN A 66 8.38 -7.37 5.84
C GLN A 66 6.94 -7.90 5.84
N SER A 67 6.00 -7.10 6.32
CA SER A 67 4.58 -7.46 6.30
C SER A 67 4.10 -7.73 4.88
N MET A 68 4.38 -6.86 3.90
CA MET A 68 4.00 -7.09 2.50
C MET A 68 4.60 -8.40 1.95
N ARG A 69 5.86 -8.72 2.28
CA ARG A 69 6.47 -10.00 1.90
C ARG A 69 5.74 -11.19 2.52
N GLU A 70 5.33 -11.08 3.77
CA GLU A 70 4.54 -12.10 4.46
C GLU A 70 3.12 -12.22 3.89
N HIS A 71 2.60 -11.22 3.19
CA HIS A 71 1.29 -11.28 2.54
C HIS A 71 1.35 -11.57 1.04
N LEU A 72 2.55 -11.65 0.44
CA LEU A 72 2.71 -12.04 -0.97
C LEU A 72 2.66 -13.57 -1.10
N ASP A 73 1.98 -14.03 -2.16
CA ASP A 73 2.12 -15.40 -2.63
C ASP A 73 3.54 -15.67 -3.15
N GLU A 74 3.90 -16.96 -3.30
CA GLU A 74 5.25 -17.38 -3.71
C GLU A 74 5.72 -16.73 -5.03
N ASN A 75 4.80 -16.48 -5.95
CA ASN A 75 5.05 -15.81 -7.24
C ASN A 75 4.43 -14.41 -7.31
N GLY A 76 4.13 -13.82 -6.15
CA GLY A 76 3.47 -12.53 -6.05
C GLY A 76 4.40 -11.38 -6.44
N MET A 77 3.80 -10.26 -6.85
CA MET A 77 4.53 -9.06 -7.27
C MET A 77 4.25 -7.87 -6.34
N LEU A 78 5.31 -7.22 -5.87
CA LEU A 78 5.22 -5.91 -5.22
C LEU A 78 5.44 -4.80 -6.26
N VAL A 79 4.45 -3.93 -6.43
CA VAL A 79 4.55 -2.72 -7.26
C VAL A 79 4.57 -1.51 -6.33
N CYS A 80 5.70 -0.85 -6.23
CA CYS A 80 5.84 0.35 -5.42
C CYS A 80 6.63 1.43 -6.16
N ASN A 81 6.40 2.69 -5.80
CA ASN A 81 7.27 3.77 -6.25
C ASN A 81 8.33 4.05 -5.19
N ILE A 82 9.59 3.94 -5.61
CA ILE A 82 10.75 4.27 -4.78
C ILE A 82 11.46 5.54 -5.26
N HIS A 83 11.05 6.11 -6.40
CA HIS A 83 11.70 7.29 -6.97
C HIS A 83 11.17 8.57 -6.34
N MET A 84 12.03 9.25 -5.57
CA MET A 84 12.09 10.71 -5.60
C MET A 84 12.74 11.11 -6.93
N ASN A 85 12.17 12.08 -7.63
CA ASN A 85 12.88 12.72 -8.73
C ASN A 85 14.11 13.42 -8.14
N ALA A 86 15.31 12.90 -8.38
CA ALA A 86 16.57 13.46 -7.87
C ALA A 86 16.82 14.91 -8.34
N THR A 87 16.07 15.38 -9.34
CA THR A 87 16.14 16.72 -9.93
C THR A 87 14.82 17.50 -9.83
N SER A 88 13.91 17.15 -8.91
CA SER A 88 12.80 18.06 -8.60
C SER A 88 13.40 19.35 -8.01
N PRO A 89 13.22 20.54 -8.63
CA PRO A 89 13.72 21.77 -8.04
C PRO A 89 13.03 21.92 -6.68
N ILE A 90 13.81 21.78 -5.63
CA ILE A 90 13.49 22.28 -4.30
C ILE A 90 13.01 23.72 -4.51
N GLY A 91 11.79 24.01 -4.08
CA GLY A 91 11.30 25.38 -4.05
C GLY A 91 12.28 26.22 -3.25
N ILE A 92 13.02 27.08 -3.96
CA ILE A 92 13.88 28.09 -3.36
C ILE A 92 12.94 29.03 -2.58
N ALA A 93 13.09 29.03 -1.26
CA ALA A 93 12.69 30.12 -0.39
C ALA A 93 13.93 30.56 0.39
#